data_AF-A0A413WJZ6-F1
#
_entry.id   AF-A0A413WJZ6-F1
#
_cell.length_a   1.000
_cell.length_b   1.000
_cell.length_c   1.000
_cell.angle_alpha   90.00
_cell.angle_beta   90.00
_cell.angle_gamma   90.00
#
_symmetry.space_group_name_H-M   'P 1'
#
loop_
_entity.id
_entity.type
_entity.pdbx_description
1 polymer ?
#
loop_
_entity_poly.entity_id
_entity_poly.type
_entity_poly.pdbx_seq_one_letter_code
_entity_poly.pdbx_strand_id
1 'polypeptide(L)'
;MRNTAHRFIALITFVLLLISMWAPNAANADTTLAPTTLYAQIELSTEEIEAYDDASLIYADVTYYGAREASTIWRFMIDATEVDVTTIDQVTLYDEAGVPYSFPGAVYAFQLEELTGESSEPGDDGTEPVPDVDTPVEPPLVEPEPAPEEPVTEEVTAPSATPAVAIDQLVLGADGPIERVLSGDLVTYRLVIDVTGTSIENLSVSNTVPEALTVVADSVEVLGPEGAVAPTTVSGPQAFNWTFPTIPVGTTTIQFDTFAPDVASETVVTNTFCTGVEDETVSPACSEANVTVVPNETIGLEVGKEANIDQAVVGGMIPYTFVIENTGETALTITSIEDQFFSGDIDAKAVDTFNANVRERLLALVGEDGLLAGERVETTVNLSIPSDYDRMNAPEIGNVFRVAATDAYGRVIDAESQQIVLLNQDDFTVTKTARPETVHPGEAIRYTYTITNTSNVTLYFVDVIDEWTSGALTTKEQRETTETLRDGMRGLAEVENGLVPGEEVVLEMEKVLLPSYDVRAGAVLTNRTTFTFEVNREARVSRTVEATVHVKQSIPEPGNDDRDDQEESVYVPEPTTPVTPNQETLPMTGTTKTWGTVFGLVLIVLGLLFLTHRRRPSTKA
;
A
#
# COMPACT_ATOMS: atom_id res chain seq x y z
N MET A 1 9.66 -27.54 20.51
CA MET A 1 9.75 -26.97 19.15
C MET A 1 10.45 -25.59 19.12
N ARG A 2 11.44 -25.33 19.98
CA ARG A 2 12.09 -24.00 20.09
C ARG A 2 13.50 -23.92 19.49
N ASN A 3 14.06 -25.05 19.03
CA ASN A 3 15.45 -25.13 18.52
C ASN A 3 15.57 -25.27 16.98
N THR A 4 14.46 -25.37 16.26
CA THR A 4 14.47 -25.49 14.78
C THR A 4 14.41 -24.11 14.10
N ALA A 5 13.67 -23.15 14.67
CA ALA A 5 13.57 -21.79 14.14
C ALA A 5 14.91 -21.01 14.21
N HIS A 6 15.68 -21.19 15.29
CA HIS A 6 16.99 -20.53 15.43
C HIS A 6 18.06 -21.06 14.46
N ARG A 7 17.90 -22.29 13.95
CA ARG A 7 18.81 -22.86 12.95
C ARG A 7 18.46 -22.43 11.52
N PHE A 8 17.21 -22.06 11.27
CA PHE A 8 16.77 -21.56 9.97
C PHE A 8 17.15 -20.08 9.78
N ILE A 9 17.00 -19.26 10.83
CA ILE A 9 17.37 -17.83 10.80
C ILE A 9 18.89 -17.66 10.68
N ALA A 10 19.69 -18.51 11.33
CA ALA A 10 21.15 -18.50 11.21
C ALA A 10 21.67 -18.94 9.84
N LEU A 11 20.91 -19.79 9.11
CA LEU A 11 21.28 -20.23 7.76
C LEU A 11 21.01 -19.13 6.72
N ILE A 12 19.91 -18.37 6.88
CA ILE A 12 19.53 -17.27 5.99
C ILE A 12 20.47 -16.06 6.16
N THR A 13 20.84 -15.73 7.40
CA THR A 13 21.82 -14.66 7.67
C THR A 13 23.22 -15.03 7.17
N PHE A 14 23.63 -16.30 7.23
CA PHE A 14 24.92 -16.75 6.70
C PHE A 14 24.96 -16.75 5.15
N VAL A 15 23.84 -17.01 4.48
CA VAL A 15 23.73 -16.97 3.02
C VAL A 15 23.70 -15.52 2.50
N LEU A 16 23.05 -14.59 3.20
CA LEU A 16 23.07 -13.15 2.85
C LEU A 16 24.45 -12.51 3.04
N LEU A 17 25.22 -12.96 4.05
CA LEU A 17 26.60 -12.50 4.28
C LEU A 17 27.61 -13.09 3.26
N LEU A 18 27.28 -14.21 2.62
CA LEU A 18 28.07 -14.79 1.53
C LEU A 18 27.77 -14.15 0.18
N ILE A 19 26.56 -13.62 -0.03
CA ILE A 19 26.19 -12.87 -1.25
C ILE A 19 26.87 -11.48 -1.25
N SER A 20 27.06 -10.85 -0.08
CA SER A 20 27.82 -9.59 0.02
C SER A 20 29.34 -9.73 -0.13
N MET A 21 29.89 -10.96 -0.10
CA MET A 21 31.31 -11.23 -0.33
C MET A 21 31.64 -11.59 -1.80
N TRP A 22 30.68 -11.51 -2.72
CA TRP A 22 30.86 -11.87 -4.14
C TRP A 22 30.42 -10.78 -5.13
N ALA A 23 30.65 -9.51 -4.78
CA ALA A 23 30.75 -8.43 -5.77
C ALA A 23 32.23 -8.07 -5.96
N PRO A 24 32.75 -8.03 -7.21
CA PRO A 24 34.14 -7.71 -7.46
C PRO A 24 34.47 -6.26 -7.09
N ASN A 25 35.60 -6.07 -6.40
CA ASN A 25 36.22 -4.77 -6.15
C ASN A 25 36.33 -3.95 -7.46
N ALA A 26 35.62 -2.83 -7.55
CA ALA A 26 35.95 -1.74 -8.45
C ALA A 26 36.34 -0.52 -7.60
N ALA A 27 37.54 0.01 -7.89
CA ALA A 27 38.21 1.04 -7.14
C ALA A 27 37.66 2.45 -7.44
N ASN A 28 37.84 3.33 -6.45
CA ASN A 28 37.65 4.79 -6.43
C ASN A 28 37.59 5.51 -7.81
N ALA A 29 36.54 6.30 -7.99
CA ALA A 29 36.56 7.55 -8.75
C ALA A 29 35.66 8.59 -8.06
N ASP A 30 36.05 9.85 -8.24
CA ASP A 30 35.74 11.07 -7.50
C ASP A 30 34.43 11.75 -7.97
N THR A 31 33.88 12.62 -7.11
CA THR A 31 32.93 13.74 -7.37
C THR A 31 31.50 13.50 -7.93
N THR A 32 30.52 13.80 -7.05
CA THR A 32 29.28 14.60 -7.27
C THR A 32 28.53 14.53 -8.61
N LEU A 33 27.36 13.90 -8.60
CA LEU A 33 26.15 14.28 -9.35
C LEU A 33 24.96 13.56 -8.69
N ALA A 34 23.91 14.29 -8.31
CA ALA A 34 22.64 13.67 -7.94
C ALA A 34 22.10 12.88 -9.16
N PRO A 35 21.49 11.70 -8.99
CA PRO A 35 20.96 10.96 -10.13
C PRO A 35 19.77 11.73 -10.71
N THR A 36 19.96 12.37 -11.86
CA THR A 36 18.88 12.89 -12.68
C THR A 36 18.07 11.70 -13.17
N THR A 37 16.82 11.54 -12.72
CA THR A 37 15.95 10.48 -13.24
C THR A 37 15.63 10.79 -14.70
N LEU A 38 16.17 10.00 -15.62
CA LEU A 38 15.87 10.11 -17.04
C LEU A 38 14.57 9.37 -17.36
N TYR A 39 13.68 10.05 -18.08
CA TYR A 39 12.41 9.51 -18.52
C TYR A 39 12.39 9.40 -20.05
N ALA A 40 11.88 8.28 -20.56
CA ALA A 40 11.40 8.18 -21.94
C ALA A 40 9.89 8.30 -21.94
N GLN A 41 9.30 8.99 -22.92
CA GLN A 41 7.85 9.13 -23.04
C GLN A 41 7.35 8.73 -24.41
N ILE A 42 6.10 8.27 -24.45
CA ILE A 42 5.40 7.93 -25.69
C ILE A 42 4.05 8.64 -25.67
N GLU A 43 3.83 9.44 -26.71
CA GLU A 43 2.54 10.07 -26.97
C GLU A 43 1.69 9.14 -27.83
N LEU A 44 0.50 8.80 -27.33
CA LEU A 44 -0.51 8.01 -28.03
C LEU A 44 -1.76 8.88 -28.24
N SER A 45 -2.54 8.59 -29.28
CA SER A 45 -3.86 9.19 -29.37
C SER A 45 -4.76 8.72 -28.21
N THR A 46 -5.79 9.50 -27.90
CA THR A 46 -6.75 9.18 -26.83
C THR A 46 -7.46 7.85 -27.06
N GLU A 47 -7.70 7.46 -28.31
CA GLU A 47 -8.29 6.16 -28.66
C GLU A 47 -7.30 4.99 -28.48
N GLU A 48 -6.01 5.23 -28.71
CA GLU A 48 -4.97 4.19 -28.60
C GLU A 48 -4.60 3.90 -27.14
N ILE A 49 -4.55 4.92 -26.28
CA ILE A 49 -4.15 4.74 -24.88
C ILE A 49 -5.20 4.02 -24.03
N GLU A 50 -6.49 4.07 -24.42
CA GLU A 50 -7.57 3.35 -23.74
C GLU A 50 -7.63 1.87 -24.13
N ALA A 51 -6.92 1.47 -25.20
CA ALA A 51 -6.89 0.09 -25.66
C ALA A 51 -5.81 -0.77 -24.98
N TYR A 52 -4.94 -0.17 -24.15
CA TYR A 52 -3.80 -0.84 -23.54
C TYR A 52 -3.70 -0.53 -22.04
N ASP A 53 -3.52 -1.59 -21.25
CA ASP A 53 -3.46 -1.52 -19.78
C ASP A 53 -2.02 -1.48 -19.24
N ASP A 54 -1.06 -2.01 -20.00
CA ASP A 54 0.35 -2.05 -19.61
C ASP A 54 1.29 -1.66 -20.76
N ALA A 55 2.49 -1.18 -20.40
CA ALA A 55 3.54 -0.82 -21.36
C ALA A 55 4.92 -1.28 -20.88
N SER A 56 5.76 -1.72 -21.82
CA SER A 56 7.17 -2.05 -21.57
C SER A 56 8.09 -1.52 -22.67
N LEU A 57 9.34 -1.26 -22.29
CA LEU A 57 10.42 -0.72 -23.10
C LEU A 57 11.67 -1.57 -22.88
N ILE A 58 12.34 -2.00 -23.95
CA ILE A 58 13.66 -2.64 -23.86
C ILE A 58 14.73 -1.63 -24.24
N TYR A 59 15.61 -1.33 -23.29
CA TYR A 59 16.76 -0.45 -23.46
C TYR A 59 18.03 -1.19 -23.02
N ALA A 60 18.99 -1.35 -23.94
CA ALA A 60 20.25 -2.05 -23.69
C ALA A 60 20.06 -3.45 -23.04
N ASP A 61 19.17 -4.27 -23.60
CA ASP A 61 18.80 -5.60 -23.09
C ASP A 61 18.10 -5.63 -21.70
N VAL A 62 17.69 -4.49 -21.15
CA VAL A 62 16.93 -4.40 -19.89
C VAL A 62 15.50 -3.95 -20.15
N THR A 63 14.53 -4.62 -19.52
CA THR A 63 13.10 -4.29 -19.64
C THR A 63 12.66 -3.30 -18.55
N TYR A 64 12.09 -2.18 -18.98
CA TYR A 64 11.50 -1.14 -18.14
C TYR A 64 10.00 -1.10 -18.35
N TYR A 65 9.23 -0.89 -17.29
CA TYR A 65 7.77 -0.77 -17.34
C TYR A 65 7.34 0.69 -17.34
N GLY A 66 6.35 1.01 -18.17
CA GLY A 66 5.79 2.35 -18.28
C GLY A 66 4.74 2.61 -17.21
N ALA A 67 4.52 3.87 -16.87
CA ALA A 67 3.41 4.36 -16.08
C ALA A 67 2.62 5.40 -16.87
N ARG A 68 1.29 5.40 -16.75
CA ARG A 68 0.41 6.36 -17.41
C ARG A 68 0.35 7.65 -16.59
N GLU A 69 0.84 8.75 -17.16
CA GLU A 69 0.90 10.05 -16.48
C GLU A 69 -0.26 10.97 -16.88
N ALA A 70 -0.74 10.86 -18.12
CA ALA A 70 -1.81 11.69 -18.66
C ALA A 70 -2.72 10.91 -19.62
N SER A 71 -3.78 11.57 -20.12
CA SER A 71 -4.75 11.00 -21.07
C SER A 71 -4.16 10.65 -22.44
N THR A 72 -2.87 10.89 -22.69
CA THR A 72 -2.16 10.61 -23.94
C THR A 72 -0.70 10.19 -23.74
N ILE A 73 -0.20 10.04 -22.51
CA ILE A 73 1.25 9.87 -22.23
C ILE A 73 1.53 8.64 -21.38
N TRP A 74 2.43 7.80 -21.87
CA TRP A 74 3.14 6.76 -21.12
C TRP A 74 4.58 7.17 -20.85
N ARG A 75 5.04 7.06 -19.60
CA ARG A 75 6.39 7.43 -19.15
C ARG A 75 7.15 6.23 -18.61
N PHE A 76 8.40 6.05 -19.01
CA PHE A 76 9.28 4.97 -18.60
C PHE A 76 10.47 5.56 -17.84
N MET A 77 10.73 5.06 -16.64
CA MET A 77 11.92 5.43 -15.86
C MET A 77 13.08 4.54 -16.27
N ILE A 78 14.12 5.10 -16.86
CA ILE A 78 15.31 4.36 -17.27
C ILE A 78 16.45 4.70 -16.32
N ASP A 79 17.02 3.68 -15.68
CA ASP A 79 18.18 3.84 -14.80
C ASP A 79 19.46 3.91 -15.65
N ALA A 80 19.69 5.08 -16.26
CA ALA A 80 20.85 5.37 -17.09
C ALA A 80 21.30 6.82 -16.92
N THR A 81 22.62 7.05 -17.01
CA THR A 81 23.23 8.39 -16.91
C THR A 81 22.95 9.29 -18.11
N GLU A 82 22.63 8.70 -19.26
CA GLU A 82 22.18 9.34 -20.50
C GLU A 82 21.36 8.31 -21.29
N VAL A 83 20.26 8.72 -21.91
CA VAL A 83 19.41 7.83 -22.72
C VAL A 83 19.68 8.08 -24.20
N ASP A 84 20.31 7.10 -24.86
CA ASP A 84 20.46 7.10 -26.32
C ASP A 84 19.29 6.36 -26.97
N VAL A 85 18.44 7.13 -27.63
CA VAL A 85 17.20 6.68 -28.27
C VAL A 85 17.44 5.62 -29.37
N THR A 86 18.66 5.56 -29.92
CA THR A 86 19.05 4.55 -30.92
C THR A 86 19.31 3.17 -30.30
N THR A 87 19.37 3.08 -28.96
CA THR A 87 19.58 1.86 -28.18
C THR A 87 18.26 1.26 -27.66
N ILE A 88 17.12 1.89 -27.97
CA ILE A 88 15.80 1.33 -27.71
C ILE A 88 15.52 0.26 -28.76
N ASP A 89 15.49 -0.99 -28.31
CA ASP A 89 15.30 -2.14 -29.19
C ASP A 89 13.82 -2.35 -29.53
N GLN A 90 12.93 -2.19 -28.55
CA GLN A 90 11.50 -2.47 -28.70
C GLN A 90 10.67 -1.75 -27.63
N VAL A 91 9.51 -1.25 -28.03
CA VAL A 91 8.43 -0.85 -27.13
C VAL A 91 7.25 -1.80 -27.37
N THR A 92 6.63 -2.28 -26.30
CA THR A 92 5.46 -3.16 -26.35
C THR A 92 4.36 -2.64 -25.43
N LEU A 93 3.16 -2.45 -25.98
CA LEU A 93 1.94 -2.21 -25.20
C LEU A 93 1.15 -3.51 -25.09
N TYR A 94 0.43 -3.70 -23.99
CA TYR A 94 -0.39 -4.88 -23.73
C TYR A 94 -1.84 -4.46 -23.53
N ASP A 95 -2.77 -5.16 -24.19
CA ASP A 95 -4.20 -5.02 -23.92
C ASP A 95 -4.60 -5.72 -22.60
N GLU A 96 -5.87 -5.61 -22.20
CA GLU A 96 -6.43 -6.27 -20.99
C GLU A 96 -6.18 -7.79 -20.96
N ALA A 97 -6.00 -8.42 -22.12
CA ALA A 97 -5.72 -9.85 -22.24
C ALA A 97 -4.21 -10.18 -22.20
N GLY A 98 -3.34 -9.18 -22.03
CA GLY A 98 -1.88 -9.32 -22.01
C GLY A 98 -1.26 -9.59 -23.38
N VAL A 99 -1.96 -9.27 -24.48
CA VAL A 99 -1.47 -9.51 -25.84
C VAL A 99 -0.54 -8.37 -26.27
N PRO A 100 0.71 -8.65 -26.65
CA PRO A 100 1.68 -7.62 -27.00
C PRO A 100 1.41 -7.01 -28.38
N TYR A 101 1.37 -5.69 -28.46
CA TYR A 101 1.40 -4.92 -29.70
C TYR A 101 2.69 -4.08 -29.77
N SER A 102 3.48 -4.27 -30.83
CA SER A 102 4.73 -3.53 -31.05
C SER A 102 4.63 -2.69 -32.31
N PHE A 103 4.90 -1.38 -32.20
CA PHE A 103 4.87 -0.45 -33.33
C PHE A 103 6.22 -0.47 -34.07
N PRO A 104 6.27 -0.85 -35.36
CA PRO A 104 7.45 -0.63 -36.16
C PRO A 104 7.43 0.83 -36.67
N GLY A 105 8.10 1.73 -35.95
CA GLY A 105 8.39 3.08 -36.44
C GLY A 105 7.60 4.25 -35.84
N ALA A 106 7.17 4.17 -34.57
CA ALA A 106 6.68 5.35 -33.86
C ALA A 106 7.81 6.40 -33.78
N VAL A 107 7.51 7.64 -34.16
CA VAL A 107 8.43 8.78 -34.04
C VAL A 107 8.41 9.22 -32.58
N TYR A 108 9.55 9.12 -31.90
CA TYR A 108 9.69 9.44 -30.49
C TYR A 108 10.06 10.93 -30.32
N ALA A 109 9.23 11.67 -29.58
CA ALA A 109 9.57 13.01 -29.11
C ALA A 109 10.07 12.90 -27.66
N PHE A 110 11.29 13.36 -27.38
CA PHE A 110 11.85 13.41 -26.03
C PHE A 110 11.92 14.87 -25.61
N GLN A 111 11.26 15.22 -24.51
CA GLN A 111 11.49 16.47 -23.79
C GLN A 111 12.16 16.16 -22.46
N LEU A 112 13.29 16.86 -22.23
CA LEU A 112 13.93 16.92 -20.94
C LEU A 112 13.22 18.03 -20.16
N GLU A 113 12.39 17.68 -19.18
CA GLU A 113 11.77 18.67 -18.30
C GLU A 113 12.36 18.59 -16.89
N GLU A 114 12.95 19.72 -16.49
CA GLU A 114 13.22 20.10 -15.11
C GLU A 114 11.92 20.73 -14.58
N LEU A 115 11.33 20.20 -13.51
CA LEU A 115 10.08 20.72 -12.96
C LEU A 115 10.30 22.09 -12.31
N THR A 116 10.14 23.17 -13.08
CA THR A 116 9.93 24.52 -12.55
C THR A 116 8.51 24.96 -12.88
N GLY A 117 7.69 25.15 -11.83
CA GLY A 117 6.31 25.59 -11.99
C GLY A 117 6.21 27.08 -12.32
N GLU A 118 5.32 27.46 -13.25
CA GLU A 118 4.80 28.82 -13.30
C GLU A 118 3.39 28.92 -13.93
N SER A 119 2.49 29.50 -13.13
CA SER A 119 1.34 30.37 -13.42
C SER A 119 1.00 30.69 -14.89
N SER A 120 -0.28 30.53 -15.26
CA SER A 120 -0.88 31.15 -16.46
C SER A 120 -2.22 31.84 -16.16
N GLU A 121 -2.40 33.04 -16.71
CA GLU A 121 -3.69 33.68 -17.03
C GLU A 121 -3.56 34.45 -18.37
N PRO A 122 -4.67 34.76 -19.08
CA PRO A 122 -4.78 34.50 -20.52
C PRO A 122 -5.05 35.73 -21.42
N GLY A 123 -4.92 35.52 -22.73
CA GLY A 123 -5.41 36.38 -23.84
C GLY A 123 -4.70 35.97 -25.13
N ASP A 124 -5.23 36.00 -26.35
CA ASP A 124 -6.49 36.47 -26.92
C ASP A 124 -6.54 35.86 -28.35
N ASP A 125 -7.73 35.49 -28.82
CA ASP A 125 -8.01 34.83 -30.11
C ASP A 125 -8.18 35.87 -31.22
N GLY A 126 -7.67 35.60 -32.43
CA GLY A 126 -7.98 36.43 -33.58
C GLY A 126 -7.25 36.12 -34.90
N THR A 127 -7.65 35.03 -35.55
CA THR A 127 -7.88 34.89 -37.02
C THR A 127 -6.83 35.33 -38.07
N GLU A 128 -6.27 34.32 -38.77
CA GLU A 128 -6.19 34.05 -40.25
C GLU A 128 -5.99 35.17 -41.32
N PRO A 129 -5.59 34.85 -42.58
CA PRO A 129 -4.65 33.82 -43.08
C PRO A 129 -3.71 34.31 -44.23
N VAL A 130 -2.89 33.38 -44.70
CA VAL A 130 -1.84 33.38 -45.75
C VAL A 130 -2.27 33.96 -47.13
N PRO A 131 -1.34 34.54 -47.93
CA PRO A 131 -1.41 34.50 -49.38
C PRO A 131 -0.24 33.70 -50.00
N ASP A 132 -0.56 32.99 -51.07
CA ASP A 132 0.32 32.05 -51.76
C ASP A 132 0.64 32.53 -53.19
N VAL A 133 1.83 32.14 -53.65
CA VAL A 133 2.29 32.00 -55.05
C VAL A 133 2.44 33.25 -55.94
N ASP A 134 3.68 33.62 -56.29
CA ASP A 134 4.27 33.36 -57.63
C ASP A 134 5.66 34.04 -57.80
N THR A 135 6.61 33.28 -58.34
CA THR A 135 7.85 33.74 -59.00
C THR A 135 7.88 33.08 -60.40
N PRO A 136 8.79 33.40 -61.36
CA PRO A 136 9.92 34.34 -61.38
C PRO A 136 9.99 35.18 -62.68
N VAL A 137 11.05 35.96 -62.91
CA VAL A 137 11.88 36.00 -64.16
C VAL A 137 12.92 37.15 -64.11
N GLU A 138 14.08 36.83 -64.68
CA GLU A 138 15.42 37.46 -64.69
C GLU A 138 15.61 38.95 -65.11
N PRO A 139 16.80 39.53 -64.81
CA PRO A 139 17.16 40.95 -64.99
C PRO A 139 17.81 41.20 -66.37
N PRO A 140 18.15 42.44 -66.80
CA PRO A 140 19.43 43.07 -66.40
C PRO A 140 19.59 44.62 -66.57
N LEU A 141 20.81 45.09 -66.24
CA LEU A 141 21.55 46.28 -66.74
C LEU A 141 21.47 47.65 -66.02
N VAL A 142 22.44 47.80 -65.09
CA VAL A 142 23.35 48.91 -64.74
C VAL A 142 23.38 50.18 -65.63
N GLU A 143 23.37 51.37 -65.00
CA GLU A 143 24.34 52.48 -65.22
C GLU A 143 24.42 53.42 -63.97
N PRO A 144 25.55 54.14 -63.74
CA PRO A 144 26.02 54.54 -62.41
C PRO A 144 25.82 56.02 -62.00
N GLU A 145 25.87 56.24 -60.66
CA GLU A 145 26.17 57.40 -59.79
C GLU A 145 26.11 58.87 -60.29
N PRO A 146 25.75 59.80 -59.36
CA PRO A 146 26.85 60.56 -58.73
C PRO A 146 26.78 60.62 -57.19
N ALA A 147 27.97 60.68 -56.58
CA ALA A 147 28.25 60.80 -55.15
C ALA A 147 28.21 62.28 -54.65
N PRO A 148 28.57 62.58 -53.38
CA PRO A 148 27.66 62.95 -52.29
C PRO A 148 27.75 64.43 -51.90
N GLU A 149 26.71 64.98 -51.25
CA GLU A 149 26.83 66.22 -50.48
C GLU A 149 27.04 65.88 -49.00
N GLU A 150 28.13 66.40 -48.42
CA GLU A 150 28.51 66.22 -47.02
C GLU A 150 27.50 66.88 -46.07
N PRO A 151 26.96 66.18 -45.05
CA PRO A 151 26.30 66.86 -43.96
C PRO A 151 27.34 67.38 -42.95
N VAL A 152 27.16 68.65 -42.59
CA VAL A 152 27.88 69.36 -41.52
C VAL A 152 27.71 68.59 -40.20
N THR A 153 28.82 68.09 -39.64
CA THR A 153 28.90 67.59 -38.26
C THR A 153 28.79 68.75 -37.28
N GLU A 154 27.64 68.90 -36.63
CA GLU A 154 27.62 69.52 -35.30
C GLU A 154 28.18 68.51 -34.30
N GLU A 155 29.24 68.91 -33.59
CA GLU A 155 29.74 68.21 -32.41
C GLU A 155 28.70 68.33 -31.30
N VAL A 156 27.75 67.40 -31.25
CA VAL A 156 26.98 67.15 -30.04
C VAL A 156 27.94 66.57 -29.02
N THR A 157 28.35 67.39 -28.06
CA THR A 157 29.01 66.90 -26.84
C THR A 157 28.07 65.88 -26.22
N ALA A 158 28.48 64.60 -26.21
CA ALA A 158 27.74 63.54 -25.55
C ALA A 158 27.45 63.98 -24.10
N PRO A 159 26.24 63.75 -23.57
CA PRO A 159 25.97 64.02 -22.16
C PRO A 159 26.99 63.21 -21.35
N SER A 160 27.75 63.90 -20.51
CA SER A 160 28.65 63.28 -19.53
C SER A 160 27.81 62.32 -18.69
N ALA A 161 27.91 61.02 -18.95
CA ALA A 161 27.15 60.02 -18.24
C ALA A 161 27.70 59.90 -16.81
N THR A 162 26.96 60.43 -15.84
CA THR A 162 27.29 60.33 -14.42
C THR A 162 27.32 58.85 -14.02
N PRO A 163 28.38 58.36 -13.35
CA PRO A 163 28.44 56.99 -12.88
C PRO A 163 27.37 56.73 -11.80
N ALA A 164 26.77 55.54 -11.81
CA ALA A 164 25.84 55.10 -10.77
C ALA A 164 26.08 53.62 -10.43
N VAL A 165 25.90 53.27 -9.15
CA VAL A 165 26.05 51.92 -8.61
C VAL A 165 24.74 51.48 -7.98
N ALA A 166 24.28 50.29 -8.32
CA ALA A 166 23.29 49.54 -7.56
C ALA A 166 23.96 48.30 -6.98
N ILE A 167 23.53 47.92 -5.77
CA ILE A 167 23.99 46.68 -5.14
C ILE A 167 22.79 45.85 -4.70
N ASP A 168 22.92 44.53 -4.84
CA ASP A 168 21.97 43.54 -4.35
C ASP A 168 22.72 42.37 -3.71
N GLN A 169 22.13 41.74 -2.71
CA GLN A 169 22.78 40.65 -1.98
C GLN A 169 21.87 39.42 -1.92
N LEU A 170 22.44 38.28 -2.29
CA LEU A 170 21.76 37.00 -2.36
C LEU A 170 22.38 36.03 -1.34
N VAL A 171 21.52 35.22 -0.72
CA VAL A 171 21.92 34.01 0.02
C VAL A 171 21.52 32.82 -0.82
N LEU A 172 22.48 31.98 -1.18
CA LEU A 172 22.30 30.87 -2.11
C LEU A 172 22.69 29.55 -1.45
N GLY A 173 21.88 28.53 -1.67
CA GLY A 173 22.21 27.12 -1.47
C GLY A 173 22.63 26.48 -2.79
N ALA A 174 22.62 25.14 -2.84
CA ALA A 174 22.98 24.39 -4.06
C ALA A 174 22.03 24.69 -5.24
N ASP A 175 20.74 24.83 -4.96
CA ASP A 175 19.68 24.94 -5.96
C ASP A 175 19.17 26.38 -6.18
N GLY A 176 19.87 27.39 -5.63
CA GLY A 176 19.50 28.81 -5.79
C GLY A 176 19.22 29.53 -4.47
N PRO A 177 18.41 30.62 -4.48
CA PRO A 177 18.14 31.43 -3.30
C PRO A 177 17.49 30.64 -2.15
N ILE A 178 17.95 30.87 -0.93
CA ILE A 178 17.49 30.18 0.28
C ILE A 178 17.16 31.17 1.40
N GLU A 179 16.12 30.85 2.18
CA GLU A 179 15.73 31.63 3.36
C GLU A 179 16.02 30.90 4.68
N ARG A 180 16.20 29.57 4.62
CA ARG A 180 16.40 28.70 5.80
C ARG A 180 17.36 27.55 5.52
N VAL A 181 18.21 27.24 6.50
CA VAL A 181 19.20 26.14 6.44
C VAL A 181 19.36 25.45 7.80
N LEU A 182 19.89 24.22 7.79
CA LEU A 182 20.29 23.51 9.00
C LEU A 182 21.68 23.99 9.48
N SER A 183 21.94 23.79 10.76
CA SER A 183 23.26 24.01 11.35
C SER A 183 24.32 23.16 10.63
N GLY A 184 25.41 23.81 10.22
CA GLY A 184 26.49 23.17 9.46
C GLY A 184 26.29 23.09 7.94
N ASP A 185 25.16 23.54 7.40
CA ASP A 185 24.95 23.61 5.95
C ASP A 185 25.88 24.62 5.29
N LEU A 186 26.21 24.38 4.02
CA LEU A 186 26.97 25.30 3.20
C LEU A 186 26.04 26.41 2.66
N VAL A 187 26.44 27.66 2.85
CA VAL A 187 25.71 28.86 2.44
C VAL A 187 26.63 29.77 1.65
N THR A 188 26.25 30.10 0.43
CA THR A 188 26.98 31.05 -0.42
C THR A 188 26.34 32.43 -0.30
N TYR A 189 27.13 33.42 0.13
CA TYR A 189 26.72 34.82 0.05
C TYR A 189 27.27 35.44 -1.22
N ARG A 190 26.39 36.04 -2.02
CA ARG A 190 26.75 36.73 -3.26
C ARG A 190 26.30 38.18 -3.23
N LEU A 191 27.25 39.10 -3.40
CA LEU A 191 26.98 40.51 -3.69
C LEU A 191 27.00 40.70 -5.20
N VAL A 192 25.95 41.30 -5.74
CA VAL A 192 25.84 41.77 -7.13
C VAL A 192 26.04 43.29 -7.12
N ILE A 193 26.96 43.78 -7.95
CA ILE A 193 27.27 45.20 -8.10
C ILE A 193 27.03 45.56 -9.58
N ASP A 194 26.02 46.38 -9.82
CA ASP A 194 25.68 46.87 -11.15
C ASP A 194 26.15 48.31 -11.32
N VAL A 195 27.10 48.51 -12.24
CA VAL A 195 27.67 49.82 -12.57
C VAL A 195 27.10 50.30 -13.90
N THR A 196 26.54 51.51 -13.91
CA THR A 196 25.98 52.14 -15.12
C THR A 196 26.59 53.53 -15.38
N GLY A 197 26.47 54.02 -16.61
CA GLY A 197 27.02 55.30 -17.03
C GLY A 197 28.50 55.18 -17.42
N THR A 198 29.40 55.32 -16.46
CA THR A 198 30.86 55.24 -16.66
C THR A 198 31.50 54.33 -15.61
N SER A 199 32.71 53.83 -15.91
CA SER A 199 33.50 53.04 -14.95
C SER A 199 33.82 53.85 -13.70
N ILE A 200 33.90 53.20 -12.55
CA ILE A 200 34.19 53.85 -11.28
C ILE A 200 35.62 53.55 -10.86
N GLU A 201 36.35 54.58 -10.47
CA GLU A 201 37.68 54.46 -9.92
C GLU A 201 37.64 54.34 -8.39
N ASN A 202 38.56 53.57 -7.82
CA ASN A 202 38.75 53.41 -6.36
C ASN A 202 37.47 53.02 -5.58
N LEU A 203 36.67 52.10 -6.13
CA LEU A 203 35.53 51.53 -5.40
C LEU A 203 36.05 50.62 -4.28
N SER A 204 35.61 50.88 -3.06
CA SER A 204 35.80 50.00 -1.90
C SER A 204 34.53 49.21 -1.63
N VAL A 205 34.70 47.92 -1.34
CA VAL A 205 33.63 47.03 -0.88
C VAL A 205 34.09 46.43 0.44
N SER A 206 33.28 46.55 1.47
CA SER A 206 33.52 45.96 2.77
C SER A 206 32.41 44.98 3.11
N ASN A 207 32.75 43.91 3.80
CA ASN A 207 31.81 42.94 4.31
C ASN A 207 32.12 42.63 5.76
N THR A 208 31.10 42.74 6.60
CA THR A 208 31.19 42.37 8.01
C THR A 208 30.57 40.99 8.16
N VAL A 209 31.41 39.95 8.16
CA VAL A 209 30.95 38.58 8.39
C VAL A 209 30.61 38.43 9.87
N PRO A 210 29.38 38.05 10.25
CA PRO A 210 29.06 37.71 11.62
C PRO A 210 30.06 36.72 12.23
N GLU A 211 30.46 36.92 13.49
CA GLU A 211 31.39 36.00 14.16
C GLU A 211 30.91 34.53 14.16
N ALA A 212 29.60 34.33 14.07
CA ALA A 212 28.95 33.04 14.03
C ALA A 212 29.22 32.26 12.73
N LEU A 213 29.49 32.95 11.60
CA LEU A 213 29.74 32.28 10.32
C LEU A 213 31.19 31.81 10.21
N THR A 214 31.37 30.57 9.75
CA THR A 214 32.69 30.03 9.42
C THR A 214 32.91 30.12 7.92
N VAL A 215 33.75 31.05 7.47
CA VAL A 215 34.06 31.20 6.03
C VAL A 215 34.88 30.01 5.53
N VAL A 216 34.50 29.47 4.38
CA VAL A 216 35.27 28.42 3.70
C VAL A 216 36.55 29.03 3.15
N ALA A 217 37.69 28.42 3.47
CA ALA A 217 38.98 28.91 3.01
C ALA A 217 39.02 28.90 1.47
N ASP A 218 39.57 29.97 0.88
CA ASP A 218 39.77 30.13 -0.57
C ASP A 218 38.48 30.08 -1.42
N SER A 219 37.29 30.24 -0.81
CA SER A 219 36.00 30.27 -1.54
C SER A 219 35.66 31.64 -2.14
N VAL A 220 36.48 32.66 -1.90
CA VAL A 220 36.18 34.03 -2.37
C VAL A 220 36.40 34.10 -3.87
N GLU A 221 35.35 34.42 -4.61
CA GLU A 221 35.37 34.58 -6.05
C GLU A 221 34.86 35.96 -6.45
N VAL A 222 35.53 36.60 -7.41
CA VAL A 222 35.15 37.92 -7.94
C VAL A 222 35.11 37.85 -9.47
N LEU A 223 33.92 37.99 -10.03
CA LEU A 223 33.67 37.90 -11.47
C LEU A 223 33.05 39.20 -11.98
N GLY A 224 33.72 39.87 -12.92
CA GLY A 224 33.18 41.01 -13.65
C GLY A 224 32.61 40.63 -15.02
N PRO A 225 32.19 41.63 -15.81
CA PRO A 225 31.49 41.43 -17.08
C PRO A 225 32.36 40.79 -18.18
N GLU A 226 33.69 40.89 -18.09
CA GLU A 226 34.65 40.27 -19.03
C GLU A 226 35.46 39.12 -18.39
N GLY A 227 35.01 38.60 -17.25
CA GLY A 227 35.69 37.55 -16.48
C GLY A 227 36.26 38.05 -15.16
N ALA A 228 37.26 37.35 -14.62
CA ALA A 228 37.80 37.63 -13.28
C ALA A 228 38.36 39.06 -13.17
N VAL A 229 37.88 39.81 -12.17
CA VAL A 229 38.38 41.15 -11.84
C VAL A 229 39.21 41.05 -10.57
N ALA A 230 40.51 41.33 -10.66
CA ALA A 230 41.41 41.22 -9.52
C ALA A 230 41.33 42.46 -8.60
N PRO A 231 40.83 42.33 -7.35
CA PRO A 231 40.91 43.42 -6.37
C PRO A 231 42.36 43.68 -5.93
N THR A 232 42.67 44.92 -5.53
CA THR A 232 44.05 45.34 -5.18
C THR A 232 44.44 45.02 -3.74
N THR A 233 43.44 44.95 -2.87
CA THR A 233 43.58 44.63 -1.45
C THR A 233 42.44 43.69 -1.09
N VAL A 234 42.75 42.60 -0.40
CA VAL A 234 41.79 41.66 0.17
C VAL A 234 42.21 41.42 1.62
N SER A 235 41.41 41.88 2.57
CA SER A 235 41.53 41.46 3.97
C SER A 235 40.74 40.17 4.20
N GLY A 236 41.25 39.26 5.03
CA GLY A 236 40.62 37.98 5.34
C GLY A 236 39.67 38.02 6.56
N PRO A 237 39.01 36.89 6.88
CA PRO A 237 37.98 36.82 7.93
C PRO A 237 38.49 37.31 9.30
N GLN A 238 37.67 37.96 10.13
CA GLN A 238 36.19 38.09 10.07
C GLN A 238 35.66 39.34 9.33
N ALA A 239 36.50 40.08 8.61
CA ALA A 239 36.04 41.20 7.79
C ALA A 239 36.78 41.23 6.46
N PHE A 240 36.02 41.15 5.38
CA PHE A 240 36.57 41.31 4.04
C PHE A 240 36.54 42.77 3.63
N ASN A 241 37.65 43.25 3.09
CA ASN A 241 37.75 44.56 2.50
C ASN A 241 38.42 44.42 1.14
N TRP A 242 37.70 44.82 0.10
CA TRP A 242 38.14 44.85 -1.29
C TRP A 242 38.28 46.29 -1.77
N THR A 243 39.32 46.56 -2.55
CA THR A 243 39.44 47.83 -3.29
C THR A 243 39.68 47.53 -4.76
N PHE A 244 38.90 48.18 -5.62
CA PHE A 244 38.96 48.07 -7.07
C PHE A 244 39.54 49.37 -7.65
N PRO A 245 40.69 49.36 -8.34
CA PRO A 245 41.25 50.56 -8.96
C PRO A 245 40.31 51.13 -10.02
N THR A 246 39.69 50.23 -10.78
CA THR A 246 38.65 50.54 -11.75
C THR A 246 37.68 49.38 -11.81
N ILE A 247 36.39 49.64 -11.62
CA ILE A 247 35.30 48.67 -11.87
C ILE A 247 34.61 49.06 -13.20
N PRO A 248 34.51 48.13 -14.16
CA PRO A 248 33.91 48.42 -15.46
C PRO A 248 32.40 48.61 -15.36
N VAL A 249 31.81 49.20 -16.40
CA VAL A 249 30.34 49.23 -16.58
C VAL A 249 29.84 47.80 -16.82
N GLY A 250 28.71 47.45 -16.20
CA GLY A 250 28.13 46.11 -16.21
C GLY A 250 28.07 45.50 -14.81
N THR A 251 27.79 44.20 -14.75
CA THR A 251 27.60 43.46 -13.51
C THR A 251 28.91 42.84 -13.03
N THR A 252 29.28 43.13 -11.78
CA THR A 252 30.36 42.45 -11.07
C THR A 252 29.79 41.73 -9.86
N THR A 253 30.19 40.49 -9.64
CA THR A 253 29.75 39.68 -8.50
C THR A 253 30.93 39.36 -7.59
N ILE A 254 30.68 39.38 -6.28
CA ILE A 254 31.60 38.91 -5.25
C ILE A 254 30.85 37.83 -4.49
N GLN A 255 31.40 36.62 -4.41
CA GLN A 255 30.80 35.54 -3.64
C GLN A 255 31.80 34.82 -2.74
N PHE A 256 31.30 34.25 -1.66
CA PHE A 256 32.05 33.34 -0.80
C PHE A 256 31.11 32.39 -0.06
N ASP A 257 31.65 31.23 0.31
CA ASP A 257 30.92 30.20 1.01
C ASP A 257 31.18 30.26 2.51
N THR A 258 30.18 29.90 3.29
CA THR A 258 30.23 29.81 4.74
C THR A 258 29.53 28.54 5.22
N PHE A 259 29.94 28.02 6.36
CA PHE A 259 29.14 27.05 7.10
C PHE A 259 28.20 27.79 8.06
N ALA A 260 26.93 27.40 8.04
CA ALA A 260 25.94 27.89 8.97
C ALA A 260 26.35 27.55 10.42
N PRO A 261 26.21 28.47 11.39
CA PRO A 261 26.57 28.24 12.78
C PRO A 261 25.81 27.06 13.37
N ASP A 262 26.44 26.42 14.34
CA ASP A 262 25.75 25.51 15.25
C ASP A 262 24.86 26.33 16.20
N VAL A 263 23.55 26.13 16.12
CA VAL A 263 22.55 26.85 16.93
C VAL A 263 21.70 25.88 17.74
N ALA A 264 21.39 26.25 18.98
CA ALA A 264 20.49 25.48 19.84
C ALA A 264 18.99 25.81 19.62
N SER A 265 18.69 26.84 18.84
CA SER A 265 17.35 27.28 18.49
C SER A 265 17.38 28.08 17.19
N GLU A 266 16.22 28.22 16.54
CA GLU A 266 16.07 29.05 15.34
C GLU A 266 16.68 30.45 15.54
N THR A 267 17.60 30.82 14.65
CA THR A 267 18.39 32.05 14.74
C THR A 267 18.53 32.68 13.37
N VAL A 268 18.27 33.99 13.27
CA VAL A 268 18.50 34.74 12.02
C VAL A 268 19.94 35.26 11.98
N VAL A 269 20.65 34.95 10.90
CA VAL A 269 22.01 35.43 10.62
C VAL A 269 21.98 36.46 9.51
N THR A 270 22.44 37.67 9.80
CA THR A 270 22.49 38.80 8.87
C THR A 270 23.93 39.03 8.40
N ASN A 271 24.16 38.99 7.09
CA ASN A 271 25.44 39.36 6.50
C ASN A 271 25.29 40.70 5.77
N THR A 272 26.20 41.65 6.02
CA THR A 272 26.12 43.02 5.48
C THR A 272 27.31 43.34 4.59
N PHE A 273 27.03 43.75 3.35
CA PHE A 273 28.01 44.38 2.47
C PHE A 273 27.79 45.87 2.38
N CYS A 274 28.86 46.66 2.36
CA CYS A 274 28.82 48.09 2.15
C CYS A 274 29.81 48.51 1.06
N THR A 275 29.40 49.41 0.19
CA THR A 275 30.24 50.02 -0.85
C THR A 275 30.53 51.48 -0.51
N GLY A 276 31.67 51.98 -0.98
CA GLY A 276 32.04 53.39 -0.85
C GLY A 276 33.13 53.77 -1.85
N VAL A 277 33.17 55.03 -2.27
CA VAL A 277 34.20 55.57 -3.19
C VAL A 277 34.94 56.69 -2.48
N GLU A 278 36.28 56.71 -2.57
CA GLU A 278 37.15 57.66 -1.83
C GLU A 278 36.86 59.13 -2.18
N ASP A 279 36.54 59.42 -3.45
CA ASP A 279 36.25 60.76 -3.95
C ASP A 279 34.76 61.16 -3.84
N GLU A 280 33.93 60.37 -3.14
CA GLU A 280 32.49 60.59 -2.92
C GLU A 280 31.66 60.81 -4.22
N THR A 281 32.18 60.36 -5.38
CA THR A 281 31.50 60.46 -6.67
C THR A 281 30.23 59.61 -6.74
N VAL A 282 30.12 58.60 -5.87
CA VAL A 282 28.95 57.77 -5.65
C VAL A 282 28.68 57.72 -4.15
N SER A 283 27.41 57.84 -3.76
CA SER A 283 27.01 57.72 -2.34
C SER A 283 27.25 56.30 -1.84
N PRO A 284 27.77 56.12 -0.61
CA PRO A 284 27.94 54.80 -0.04
C PRO A 284 26.58 54.11 0.14
N ALA A 285 26.53 52.82 -0.13
CA ALA A 285 25.33 52.00 0.00
C ALA A 285 25.67 50.71 0.76
N CYS A 286 24.75 50.24 1.60
CA CYS A 286 24.85 48.94 2.24
C CYS A 286 23.66 48.06 1.83
N SER A 287 23.92 46.78 1.66
CA SER A 287 22.92 45.74 1.47
C SER A 287 23.11 44.68 2.55
N GLU A 288 22.00 44.10 3.00
CA GLU A 288 21.97 43.04 4.00
C GLU A 288 21.23 41.84 3.44
N ALA A 289 21.73 40.65 3.71
CA ALA A 289 21.04 39.40 3.42
C ALA A 289 20.92 38.55 4.68
N ASN A 290 19.72 38.01 4.89
CA ASN A 290 19.36 37.25 6.08
C ASN A 290 19.15 35.78 5.70
N VAL A 291 19.59 34.89 6.58
CA VAL A 291 19.27 33.46 6.51
C VAL A 291 18.85 32.97 7.88
N THR A 292 17.81 32.16 7.93
CA THR A 292 17.34 31.53 9.16
C THR A 292 18.06 30.20 9.34
N VAL A 293 18.81 30.04 10.44
CA VAL A 293 19.51 28.81 10.77
C VAL A 293 18.71 28.08 11.84
N VAL A 294 18.43 26.80 11.61
CA VAL A 294 17.78 25.92 12.59
C VAL A 294 18.73 24.80 13.04
N PRO A 295 18.52 24.20 14.22
CA PRO A 295 19.33 23.07 14.69
C PRO A 295 19.30 21.90 13.69
N ASN A 296 20.42 21.19 13.56
CA ASN A 296 20.51 19.98 12.75
C ASN A 296 20.07 18.73 13.55
N GLU A 297 18.84 18.78 14.04
CA GLU A 297 18.21 17.66 14.76
C GLU A 297 17.55 16.70 13.76
N THR A 298 17.65 15.41 13.99
CA THR A 298 17.02 14.42 13.11
C THR A 298 15.50 14.48 13.22
N ILE A 299 14.80 14.39 12.07
CA ILE A 299 13.35 14.24 11.99
C ILE A 299 13.05 12.79 11.59
N GLY A 300 12.08 12.14 12.24
CA GLY A 300 11.78 10.73 12.01
C GLY A 300 10.36 10.37 12.39
N LEU A 301 9.68 9.63 11.51
CA LEU A 301 8.32 9.15 11.71
C LEU A 301 8.24 7.70 11.22
N GLU A 302 7.74 6.82 12.08
CA GLU A 302 7.43 5.44 11.73
C GLU A 302 5.96 5.16 12.03
N VAL A 303 5.29 4.45 11.14
CA VAL A 303 3.90 4.03 11.34
C VAL A 303 3.75 2.53 11.13
N GLY A 304 2.84 1.95 11.89
CA GLY A 304 2.55 0.52 11.82
C GLY A 304 1.06 0.26 11.75
N LYS A 305 0.69 -0.74 10.96
CA LYS A 305 -0.66 -1.27 10.86
C LYS A 305 -0.62 -2.78 10.82
N GLU A 306 -1.34 -3.41 11.73
CA GLU A 306 -1.38 -4.88 11.81
C GLU A 306 -2.81 -5.36 12.06
N ALA A 307 -3.25 -6.36 11.29
CA ALA A 307 -4.49 -7.09 11.58
C ALA A 307 -4.19 -8.18 12.61
N ASN A 308 -4.70 -8.04 13.84
CA ASN A 308 -4.42 -8.97 14.95
C ASN A 308 -5.30 -10.23 14.89
N ILE A 309 -5.34 -10.89 13.74
CA ILE A 309 -6.16 -12.07 13.51
C ILE A 309 -5.50 -13.02 12.52
N ASP A 310 -5.54 -14.33 12.80
CA ASP A 310 -4.98 -15.33 11.89
C ASP A 310 -5.89 -15.58 10.67
N GLN A 311 -7.21 -15.50 10.87
CA GLN A 311 -8.23 -15.75 9.86
C GLN A 311 -9.42 -14.83 10.06
N ALA A 312 -9.71 -14.01 9.06
CA ALA A 312 -10.94 -13.22 8.99
C ALA A 312 -12.04 -14.00 8.27
N VAL A 313 -13.29 -13.80 8.69
CA VAL A 313 -14.46 -14.43 8.08
C VAL A 313 -15.56 -13.41 7.81
N VAL A 314 -16.41 -13.71 6.83
CA VAL A 314 -17.63 -12.95 6.54
C VAL A 314 -18.52 -12.87 7.80
N GLY A 315 -19.03 -11.67 8.12
CA GLY A 315 -19.83 -11.42 9.33
C GLY A 315 -19.04 -11.27 10.64
N GLY A 316 -17.71 -11.48 10.61
CA GLY A 316 -16.83 -11.30 11.77
C GLY A 316 -16.32 -9.87 11.93
N MET A 317 -15.32 -9.68 12.78
CA MET A 317 -14.59 -8.43 12.90
C MET A 317 -13.07 -8.65 12.73
N ILE A 318 -12.37 -7.60 12.29
CA ILE A 318 -10.91 -7.56 12.20
C ILE A 318 -10.40 -6.50 13.19
N PRO A 319 -9.69 -6.90 14.26
CA PRO A 319 -9.04 -5.96 15.17
C PRO A 319 -7.73 -5.44 14.56
N TYR A 320 -7.71 -4.19 14.10
CA TYR A 320 -6.50 -3.53 13.60
C TYR A 320 -5.78 -2.78 14.71
N THR A 321 -4.48 -3.02 14.88
CA THR A 321 -3.60 -2.17 15.71
C THR A 321 -2.90 -1.16 14.81
N PHE A 322 -2.98 0.11 15.21
CA PHE A 322 -2.30 1.23 14.58
C PHE A 322 -1.25 1.79 15.52
N VAL A 323 -0.07 2.08 14.99
CA VAL A 323 1.07 2.63 15.70
C VAL A 323 1.56 3.88 14.99
N ILE A 324 1.88 4.92 15.75
CA ILE A 324 2.65 6.07 15.29
C ILE A 324 3.81 6.28 16.27
N GLU A 325 5.03 6.35 15.76
CA GLU A 325 6.25 6.55 16.54
C GLU A 325 7.09 7.69 15.96
N ASN A 326 7.50 8.62 16.81
CA ASN A 326 8.48 9.64 16.46
C ASN A 326 9.88 9.07 16.73
N THR A 327 10.61 8.73 15.66
CA THR A 327 11.96 8.17 15.73
C THR A 327 13.06 9.25 15.67
N GLY A 328 12.67 10.51 15.53
CA GLY A 328 13.57 11.67 15.50
C GLY A 328 13.81 12.31 16.87
N GLU A 329 14.50 13.45 16.83
CA GLU A 329 14.89 14.27 17.97
C GLU A 329 13.97 15.50 18.16
N THR A 330 13.22 15.89 17.13
CA THR A 330 12.24 16.97 17.21
C THR A 330 10.85 16.45 17.55
N ALA A 331 10.08 17.23 18.33
CA ALA A 331 8.66 16.96 18.51
C ALA A 331 7.89 17.17 17.20
N LEU A 332 6.89 16.33 16.95
CA LEU A 332 6.09 16.31 15.72
C LEU A 332 4.64 16.70 15.99
N THR A 333 4.13 17.64 15.21
CA THR A 333 2.69 17.92 15.12
C THR A 333 2.09 17.08 13.99
N ILE A 334 1.14 16.21 14.32
CA ILE A 334 0.45 15.40 13.30
C ILE A 334 -0.49 16.29 12.49
N THR A 335 -0.28 16.32 11.17
CA THR A 335 -1.04 17.17 10.25
C THR A 335 -2.13 16.40 9.51
N SER A 336 -1.91 15.10 9.24
CA SER A 336 -2.94 14.22 8.68
C SER A 336 -2.82 12.79 9.22
N ILE A 337 -3.98 12.13 9.33
CA ILE A 337 -4.10 10.69 9.61
C ILE A 337 -5.17 10.16 8.68
N GLU A 338 -4.77 9.26 7.78
CA GLU A 338 -5.63 8.69 6.76
C GLU A 338 -5.51 7.16 6.76
N ASP A 339 -6.62 6.46 6.58
CA ASP A 339 -6.62 5.01 6.35
C ASP A 339 -7.49 4.73 5.14
N GLN A 340 -6.86 4.48 4.00
CA GLN A 340 -7.55 4.33 2.72
C GLN A 340 -7.70 2.85 2.38
N PHE A 341 -8.95 2.42 2.17
CA PHE A 341 -9.25 1.08 1.67
C PHE A 341 -9.07 1.07 0.15
N PHE A 342 -8.22 0.18 -0.35
CA PHE A 342 -7.98 -0.03 -1.79
C PHE A 342 -8.58 -1.35 -2.29
N SER A 343 -8.91 -2.27 -1.39
CA SER A 343 -9.68 -3.46 -1.71
C SER A 343 -10.69 -3.79 -0.61
N GLY A 344 -11.74 -4.50 -0.99
CA GLY A 344 -12.86 -4.87 -0.13
C GLY A 344 -14.12 -4.08 -0.43
N ASP A 345 -15.27 -4.76 -0.42
CA ASP A 345 -16.59 -4.17 -0.70
C ASP A 345 -17.29 -3.77 0.62
N ILE A 346 -16.63 -2.91 1.39
CA ILE A 346 -17.19 -2.36 2.64
C ILE A 346 -17.92 -1.06 2.33
N ASP A 347 -19.13 -0.92 2.87
CA ASP A 347 -19.92 0.31 2.74
C ASP A 347 -19.10 1.56 3.14
N ALA A 348 -19.13 2.59 2.30
CA ALA A 348 -18.34 3.80 2.47
C ALA A 348 -18.59 4.49 3.82
N LYS A 349 -19.83 4.47 4.33
CA LYS A 349 -20.16 5.07 5.63
C LYS A 349 -19.57 4.26 6.79
N ALA A 350 -19.49 2.93 6.64
CA ALA A 350 -18.81 2.08 7.62
C ALA A 350 -17.30 2.36 7.63
N VAL A 351 -16.69 2.53 6.45
CA VAL A 351 -15.28 2.95 6.30
C VAL A 351 -15.05 4.32 6.95
N ASP A 352 -15.88 5.33 6.67
CA ASP A 352 -15.77 6.66 7.27
C ASP A 352 -15.87 6.62 8.79
N THR A 353 -16.78 5.80 9.32
CA THR A 353 -16.96 5.63 10.77
C THR A 353 -15.73 4.97 11.41
N PHE A 354 -15.18 3.95 10.77
CA PHE A 354 -13.96 3.28 11.20
C PHE A 354 -12.76 4.24 11.20
N ASN A 355 -12.55 4.96 10.09
CA ASN A 355 -11.46 5.93 9.93
C ASN A 355 -11.58 7.09 10.93
N ALA A 356 -12.79 7.56 11.20
CA ALA A 356 -13.05 8.55 12.24
C ALA A 356 -12.65 8.06 13.63
N ASN A 357 -12.96 6.79 13.96
CA ASN A 357 -12.58 6.19 15.24
C ASN A 357 -11.06 6.06 15.39
N VAL A 358 -10.37 5.62 14.34
CA VAL A 358 -8.90 5.51 14.31
C VAL A 358 -8.26 6.87 14.59
N ARG A 359 -8.64 7.90 13.82
CA ARG A 359 -8.12 9.25 13.95
C ARG A 359 -8.43 9.89 15.31
N GLU A 360 -9.66 9.77 15.80
CA GLU A 360 -10.04 10.31 17.12
C GLU A 360 -9.20 9.70 18.24
N ARG A 361 -8.99 8.38 18.21
CA ARG A 361 -8.23 7.68 19.25
C ARG A 361 -6.74 8.00 19.18
N LEU A 362 -6.15 8.08 17.99
CA LEU A 362 -4.74 8.44 17.83
C LEU A 362 -4.50 9.90 18.25
N LEU A 363 -5.31 10.86 17.79
CA LEU A 363 -5.17 12.27 18.19
C LEU A 363 -5.36 12.46 19.70
N ALA A 364 -6.25 11.72 20.33
CA ALA A 364 -6.42 11.76 21.78
C ALA A 364 -5.20 11.22 22.54
N LEU A 365 -4.45 10.28 21.96
CA LEU A 365 -3.21 9.76 22.55
C LEU A 365 -2.02 10.70 22.33
N VAL A 366 -1.92 11.31 21.16
CA VAL A 366 -0.88 12.32 20.84
C VAL A 366 -1.06 13.57 21.70
N GLY A 367 -2.30 14.04 21.89
CA GLY A 367 -2.59 15.24 22.67
C GLY A 367 -2.15 16.54 22.01
N GLU A 368 -2.20 17.64 22.77
CA GLU A 368 -1.95 19.01 22.28
C GLU A 368 -0.46 19.32 22.11
N ASP A 369 0.42 18.62 22.82
CA ASP A 369 1.87 18.84 22.78
C ASP A 369 2.53 18.19 21.54
N GLY A 370 1.74 17.47 20.73
CA GLY A 370 2.24 16.67 19.62
C GLY A 370 2.92 15.37 20.09
N LEU A 371 3.54 14.67 19.15
CA LEU A 371 4.28 13.44 19.41
C LEU A 371 5.73 13.80 19.73
N LEU A 372 6.11 13.70 21.00
CA LEU A 372 7.44 14.07 21.48
C LEU A 372 8.52 13.14 20.90
N ALA A 373 9.77 13.58 20.95
CA ALA A 373 10.91 12.78 20.49
C ALA A 373 10.96 11.41 21.19
N GLY A 374 11.01 10.34 20.41
CA GLY A 374 10.98 8.95 20.91
C GLY A 374 9.62 8.47 21.43
N GLU A 375 8.56 9.28 21.31
CA GLU A 375 7.22 8.90 21.76
C GLU A 375 6.54 7.96 20.76
N ARG A 376 5.84 6.96 21.30
CA ARG A 376 5.06 5.97 20.54
C ARG A 376 3.65 5.89 21.08
N VAL A 377 2.67 6.07 20.21
CA VAL A 377 1.25 5.88 20.51
C VAL A 377 0.70 4.67 19.75
N GLU A 378 -0.21 3.95 20.40
CA GLU A 378 -0.81 2.73 19.83
C GLU A 378 -2.30 2.64 20.17
N THR A 379 -3.11 2.21 19.22
CA THR A 379 -4.54 1.94 19.44
C THR A 379 -5.05 0.78 18.61
N THR A 380 -5.99 0.00 19.16
CA THR A 380 -6.67 -1.08 18.44
C THR A 380 -8.11 -0.72 18.12
N VAL A 381 -8.52 -0.78 16.85
CA VAL A 381 -9.89 -0.50 16.38
C VAL A 381 -10.43 -1.69 15.59
N ASN A 382 -11.67 -2.08 15.87
CA ASN A 382 -12.30 -3.23 15.22
C ASN A 382 -13.06 -2.79 13.97
N LEU A 383 -12.75 -3.42 12.83
CA LEU A 383 -13.50 -3.31 11.59
C LEU A 383 -14.55 -4.43 11.54
N SER A 384 -15.84 -4.08 11.40
CA SER A 384 -16.90 -5.08 11.24
C SER A 384 -17.08 -5.47 9.78
N ILE A 385 -17.12 -6.76 9.48
CA ILE A 385 -17.38 -7.29 8.15
C ILE A 385 -18.88 -7.60 8.06
N PRO A 386 -19.61 -7.12 7.03
CA PRO A 386 -21.01 -7.46 6.83
C PRO A 386 -21.23 -8.98 6.71
N SER A 387 -22.35 -9.51 7.21
CA SER A 387 -22.68 -10.94 7.12
C SER A 387 -23.04 -11.39 5.69
N ASP A 388 -23.40 -10.43 4.83
CA ASP A 388 -23.75 -10.59 3.42
C ASP A 388 -22.62 -10.17 2.47
N TYR A 389 -21.41 -9.96 3.00
CA TYR A 389 -20.23 -9.56 2.22
C TYR A 389 -19.91 -10.58 1.10
N ASP A 390 -19.78 -10.09 -0.13
CA ASP A 390 -19.52 -10.92 -1.31
C ASP A 390 -18.03 -11.19 -1.52
N ARG A 391 -17.50 -12.14 -0.75
CA ARG A 391 -16.10 -12.56 -0.88
C ARG A 391 -15.75 -13.22 -2.22
N MET A 392 -16.73 -13.58 -3.05
CA MET A 392 -16.43 -14.18 -4.35
C MET A 392 -15.94 -13.11 -5.33
N ASN A 393 -16.45 -11.89 -5.21
CA ASN A 393 -16.02 -10.73 -5.99
C ASN A 393 -14.93 -9.92 -5.28
N ALA A 394 -14.92 -9.89 -3.94
CA ALA A 394 -13.92 -9.17 -3.15
C ALA A 394 -13.32 -10.07 -2.05
N PRO A 395 -12.40 -11.00 -2.38
CA PRO A 395 -11.92 -12.03 -1.43
C PRO A 395 -11.05 -11.51 -0.29
N GLU A 396 -10.71 -10.23 -0.29
CA GLU A 396 -9.81 -9.60 0.67
C GLU A 396 -10.29 -8.19 1.03
N ILE A 397 -9.75 -7.69 2.14
CA ILE A 397 -9.84 -6.30 2.56
C ILE A 397 -8.41 -5.78 2.67
N GLY A 398 -8.11 -4.74 1.91
CA GLY A 398 -6.80 -4.11 1.84
C GLY A 398 -6.90 -2.63 2.13
N ASN A 399 -6.06 -2.14 3.04
CA ASN A 399 -5.99 -0.73 3.39
C ASN A 399 -4.56 -0.25 3.67
N VAL A 400 -4.34 1.03 3.39
CA VAL A 400 -3.09 1.76 3.61
C VAL A 400 -3.32 2.86 4.64
N PHE A 401 -2.55 2.80 5.72
CA PHE A 401 -2.52 3.81 6.77
C PHE A 401 -1.41 4.80 6.48
N ARG A 402 -1.73 6.09 6.41
CA ARG A 402 -0.81 7.20 6.12
C ARG A 402 -0.88 8.22 7.24
N VAL A 403 0.27 8.73 7.65
CA VAL A 403 0.37 9.81 8.61
C VAL A 403 1.36 10.83 8.08
N ALA A 404 0.98 12.10 8.10
CA ALA A 404 1.90 13.20 7.87
C ALA A 404 2.06 14.02 9.16
N ALA A 405 3.26 14.57 9.34
CA ALA A 405 3.61 15.40 10.47
C ALA A 405 4.55 16.54 10.05
N THR A 406 4.62 17.55 10.90
CA THR A 406 5.54 18.67 10.80
C THR A 406 6.25 18.90 12.12
N ASP A 407 7.53 19.25 12.08
CA ASP A 407 8.23 19.70 13.29
C ASP A 407 8.09 21.22 13.54
N ALA A 408 8.69 21.70 14.62
CA ALA A 408 8.69 23.11 14.99
C ALA A 408 9.40 24.03 13.99
N TYR A 409 10.21 23.49 13.08
CA TYR A 409 10.98 24.22 12.07
C TYR A 409 10.30 24.21 10.69
N GLY A 410 9.09 23.61 10.61
CA GLY A 410 8.31 23.50 9.39
C GLY A 410 8.78 22.39 8.44
N ARG A 411 9.65 21.48 8.89
CA ARG A 411 10.03 20.30 8.11
C ARG A 411 8.87 19.33 8.12
N VAL A 412 8.46 18.88 6.93
CA VAL A 412 7.39 17.89 6.74
C VAL A 412 7.98 16.49 6.68
N ILE A 413 7.26 15.51 7.20
CA ILE A 413 7.57 14.08 7.05
C ILE A 413 6.27 13.30 6.98
N ASP A 414 6.25 12.24 6.19
CA ASP A 414 5.14 11.30 6.11
C ASP A 414 5.65 9.86 6.16
N ALA A 415 4.76 8.96 6.55
CA ALA A 415 5.02 7.53 6.58
C ALA A 415 3.72 6.76 6.29
N GLU A 416 3.87 5.56 5.73
CA GLU A 416 2.74 4.67 5.43
C GLU A 416 2.98 3.23 5.89
N SER A 417 1.89 2.53 6.19
CA SER A 417 1.88 1.10 6.49
C SER A 417 0.64 0.44 5.89
N GLN A 418 0.83 -0.68 5.22
CA GLN A 418 -0.21 -1.38 4.47
C GLN A 418 -0.55 -2.72 5.10
N GLN A 419 -1.83 -3.10 5.04
CA GLN A 419 -2.29 -4.41 5.48
C GLN A 419 -3.32 -4.96 4.50
N ILE A 420 -3.20 -6.25 4.17
CA ILE A 420 -4.18 -7.01 3.40
C ILE A 420 -4.65 -8.19 4.25
N VAL A 421 -5.95 -8.43 4.28
CA VAL A 421 -6.58 -9.52 5.03
C VAL A 421 -7.48 -10.34 4.11
N LEU A 422 -7.18 -11.63 3.98
CA LEU A 422 -8.00 -12.57 3.21
C LEU A 422 -9.25 -12.98 4.01
N LEU A 423 -10.39 -12.98 3.33
CA LEU A 423 -11.69 -13.34 3.92
C LEU A 423 -12.07 -14.79 3.62
N ASN A 424 -12.49 -15.48 4.67
CA ASN A 424 -12.99 -16.83 4.60
C ASN A 424 -14.50 -16.89 4.88
N GLN A 425 -15.10 -18.05 4.65
CA GLN A 425 -16.50 -18.29 4.98
C GLN A 425 -16.61 -19.60 5.73
N ASP A 426 -17.11 -19.55 6.95
CA ASP A 426 -17.32 -20.70 7.81
C ASP A 426 -18.63 -21.41 7.46
N ASP A 427 -18.52 -22.71 7.20
CA ASP A 427 -19.66 -23.56 6.93
C ASP A 427 -19.29 -25.02 7.19
N PHE A 428 -20.29 -25.78 7.63
CA PHE A 428 -20.22 -27.22 7.72
C PHE A 428 -21.59 -27.83 7.43
N THR A 429 -21.56 -29.08 7.00
CA THR A 429 -22.76 -29.90 6.89
C THR A 429 -22.80 -30.92 8.00
N VAL A 430 -24.01 -31.28 8.43
CA VAL A 430 -24.20 -32.37 9.37
C VAL A 430 -25.43 -33.16 8.94
N THR A 431 -25.34 -34.47 9.04
CA THR A 431 -26.48 -35.38 8.87
C THR A 431 -26.65 -36.22 10.12
N LYS A 432 -27.88 -36.67 10.37
CA LYS A 432 -28.23 -37.50 11.52
C LYS A 432 -29.15 -38.62 11.07
N THR A 433 -28.80 -39.85 11.44
CA THR A 433 -29.64 -41.02 11.18
C THR A 433 -29.90 -41.79 12.46
N ALA A 434 -31.08 -42.38 12.60
CA ALA A 434 -31.47 -43.19 13.75
C ALA A 434 -31.71 -44.63 13.32
N ARG A 435 -31.14 -45.61 14.03
CA ARG A 435 -31.33 -47.03 13.75
C ARG A 435 -31.54 -47.84 15.05
N PRO A 436 -32.61 -48.64 15.15
CA PRO A 436 -33.71 -48.78 14.17
C PRO A 436 -34.67 -47.58 14.21
N GLU A 437 -35.37 -47.32 13.11
CA GLU A 437 -36.38 -46.24 13.00
C GLU A 437 -37.69 -46.55 13.76
N THR A 438 -37.83 -47.78 14.24
CA THR A 438 -38.99 -48.23 15.01
C THR A 438 -38.53 -49.08 16.18
N VAL A 439 -38.93 -48.70 17.38
CA VAL A 439 -38.51 -49.31 18.65
C VAL A 439 -39.69 -49.59 19.58
N HIS A 440 -39.51 -50.53 20.50
CA HIS A 440 -40.33 -50.68 21.70
C HIS A 440 -39.81 -49.77 22.82
N PRO A 441 -40.66 -49.34 23.78
CA PRO A 441 -40.18 -48.62 24.96
C PRO A 441 -39.10 -49.42 25.70
N GLY A 442 -38.01 -48.75 26.10
CA GLY A 442 -36.85 -49.40 26.72
C GLY A 442 -35.83 -49.99 25.76
N GLU A 443 -36.04 -49.95 24.44
CA GLU A 443 -35.02 -50.34 23.46
C GLU A 443 -34.02 -49.21 23.18
N ALA A 444 -32.83 -49.60 22.73
CA ALA A 444 -31.77 -48.70 22.33
C ALA A 444 -31.93 -48.23 20.87
N ILE A 445 -31.68 -46.94 20.64
CA ILE A 445 -31.57 -46.31 19.33
C ILE A 445 -30.11 -45.90 19.15
N ARG A 446 -29.51 -46.26 18.02
CA ARG A 446 -28.21 -45.75 17.61
C ARG A 446 -28.40 -44.54 16.70
N TYR A 447 -27.86 -43.41 17.11
CA TYR A 447 -27.71 -42.22 16.29
C TYR A 447 -26.33 -42.19 15.65
N THR A 448 -26.27 -42.01 14.34
CA THR A 448 -25.03 -41.73 13.61
C THR A 448 -25.09 -40.31 13.10
N TYR A 449 -24.10 -39.50 13.52
CA TYR A 449 -23.87 -38.14 13.05
C TYR A 449 -22.70 -38.16 12.08
N THR A 450 -22.87 -37.56 10.91
CA THR A 450 -21.78 -37.31 9.97
C THR A 450 -21.64 -35.81 9.80
N ILE A 451 -20.51 -35.25 10.22
CA ILE A 451 -20.19 -33.82 10.23
C ILE A 451 -19.05 -33.60 9.24
N THR A 452 -19.24 -32.73 8.26
CA THR A 452 -18.23 -32.43 7.23
C THR A 452 -17.95 -30.94 7.18
N ASN A 453 -16.68 -30.54 7.33
CA ASN A 453 -16.29 -29.14 7.14
C ASN A 453 -16.31 -28.80 5.65
N THR A 454 -17.22 -27.91 5.25
CA THR A 454 -17.38 -27.46 3.86
C THR A 454 -16.73 -26.09 3.60
N SER A 455 -16.11 -25.50 4.61
CA SER A 455 -15.35 -24.26 4.50
C SER A 455 -13.91 -24.46 4.05
N ASN A 456 -13.23 -23.36 3.76
CA ASN A 456 -11.80 -23.30 3.48
C ASN A 456 -10.95 -22.99 4.74
N VAL A 457 -11.57 -22.99 5.92
CA VAL A 457 -10.92 -22.71 7.21
C VAL A 457 -11.09 -23.88 8.18
N THR A 458 -10.26 -23.93 9.22
CA THR A 458 -10.36 -24.97 10.24
C THR A 458 -11.45 -24.58 11.25
N LEU A 459 -12.35 -25.51 11.54
CA LEU A 459 -13.48 -25.29 12.47
C LEU A 459 -13.20 -25.95 13.82
N TYR A 460 -13.33 -25.20 14.90
CA TYR A 460 -13.15 -25.70 16.26
C TYR A 460 -14.49 -25.94 16.93
N PHE A 461 -14.67 -27.11 17.52
CA PHE A 461 -15.93 -27.46 18.18
C PHE A 461 -16.14 -26.66 19.47
N VAL A 462 -17.29 -26.01 19.58
CA VAL A 462 -17.67 -25.20 20.74
C VAL A 462 -18.60 -25.99 21.66
N ASP A 463 -19.75 -26.37 21.11
CA ASP A 463 -20.82 -26.98 21.88
C ASP A 463 -21.75 -27.83 21.01
N VAL A 464 -22.50 -28.70 21.67
CA VAL A 464 -23.61 -29.44 21.10
C VAL A 464 -24.77 -29.44 22.08
N ILE A 465 -25.97 -29.24 21.57
CA ILE A 465 -27.22 -29.28 22.35
C ILE A 465 -28.09 -30.39 21.76
N ASP A 466 -28.57 -31.30 22.60
CA ASP A 466 -29.46 -32.39 22.19
C ASP A 466 -30.86 -32.24 22.84
N GLU A 467 -31.87 -32.10 21.99
CA GLU A 467 -33.26 -31.86 22.37
C GLU A 467 -34.17 -32.99 21.88
N TRP A 468 -35.14 -33.34 22.72
CA TRP A 468 -36.13 -34.37 22.40
C TRP A 468 -37.54 -33.80 22.50
N THR A 469 -38.47 -34.34 21.70
CA THR A 469 -39.89 -34.07 21.89
C THR A 469 -40.35 -34.48 23.29
N SER A 470 -41.25 -33.70 23.88
CA SER A 470 -41.71 -33.88 25.26
C SER A 470 -42.21 -35.31 25.50
N GLY A 471 -41.62 -35.99 26.48
CA GLY A 471 -41.99 -37.35 26.89
C GLY A 471 -40.97 -38.44 26.53
N ALA A 472 -39.98 -38.16 25.66
CA ALA A 472 -38.97 -39.15 25.29
C ALA A 472 -37.96 -39.47 26.41
N LEU A 473 -37.57 -38.45 27.17
CA LEU A 473 -36.58 -38.48 28.25
C LEU A 473 -37.01 -37.54 29.38
N THR A 474 -36.56 -37.82 30.61
CA THR A 474 -36.61 -36.84 31.70
C THR A 474 -35.61 -35.71 31.45
N THR A 475 -35.81 -34.55 32.08
CA THR A 475 -34.86 -33.42 31.99
C THR A 475 -33.43 -33.82 32.41
N LYS A 476 -33.32 -34.72 33.40
CA LYS A 476 -32.03 -35.23 33.87
C LYS A 476 -31.34 -36.06 32.78
N GLU A 477 -32.06 -36.99 32.16
CA GLU A 477 -31.52 -37.85 31.09
C GLU A 477 -31.21 -37.06 29.82
N GLN A 478 -31.98 -36.02 29.51
CA GLN A 478 -31.69 -35.13 28.39
C GLN A 478 -30.37 -34.39 28.59
N ARG A 479 -30.15 -33.84 29.79
CA ARG A 479 -28.88 -33.20 30.16
C ARG A 479 -27.71 -34.18 30.07
N GLU A 480 -27.85 -35.39 30.62
CA GLU A 480 -26.82 -36.43 30.55
C GLU A 480 -26.52 -36.85 29.11
N THR A 481 -27.53 -36.87 28.22
CA THR A 481 -27.35 -37.17 26.80
C THR A 481 -26.56 -36.07 26.09
N THR A 482 -26.91 -34.81 26.35
CA THR A 482 -26.17 -33.66 25.82
C THR A 482 -24.71 -33.66 26.30
N GLU A 483 -24.47 -33.95 27.58
CA GLU A 483 -23.12 -34.07 28.14
C GLU A 483 -22.34 -35.22 27.50
N THR A 484 -22.95 -36.38 27.33
CA THR A 484 -22.33 -37.54 26.66
C THR A 484 -21.97 -37.22 25.21
N LEU A 485 -22.84 -36.51 24.48
CA LEU A 485 -22.58 -36.09 23.11
C LEU A 485 -21.41 -35.12 23.02
N ARG A 486 -21.39 -34.14 23.92
CA ARG A 486 -20.33 -33.14 24.02
C ARG A 486 -18.98 -33.78 24.32
N ASP A 487 -18.94 -34.69 25.29
CA ASP A 487 -17.74 -35.42 25.66
C ASP A 487 -17.28 -36.36 24.54
N GLY A 488 -18.24 -37.01 23.85
CA GLY A 488 -17.99 -37.81 22.66
C GLY A 488 -17.33 -37.00 21.55
N MET A 489 -17.86 -35.82 21.23
CA MET A 489 -17.26 -34.90 20.25
C MET A 489 -15.86 -34.44 20.67
N ARG A 490 -15.67 -34.04 21.92
CA ARG A 490 -14.36 -33.59 22.43
C ARG A 490 -13.31 -34.70 22.49
N GLY A 491 -13.74 -35.96 22.56
CA GLY A 491 -12.85 -37.12 22.54
C GLY A 491 -12.34 -37.51 21.15
N LEU A 492 -12.85 -36.89 20.08
CA LEU A 492 -12.40 -37.14 18.70
C LEU A 492 -11.15 -36.31 18.44
N ALA A 493 -10.07 -36.97 18.02
CA ALA A 493 -8.77 -36.32 17.82
C ALA A 493 -8.83 -35.27 16.69
N GLU A 494 -9.65 -35.52 15.67
CA GLU A 494 -9.98 -34.63 14.57
C GLU A 494 -10.67 -33.35 15.08
N VAL A 495 -11.52 -33.47 16.10
CA VAL A 495 -12.24 -32.33 16.69
C VAL A 495 -11.37 -31.57 17.69
N GLU A 496 -10.51 -32.26 18.45
CA GLU A 496 -9.58 -31.66 19.41
C GLU A 496 -8.57 -30.72 18.72
N ASN A 497 -8.10 -31.10 17.53
CA ASN A 497 -7.15 -30.30 16.75
C ASN A 497 -7.81 -29.33 15.77
N GLY A 498 -9.15 -29.29 15.75
CA GLY A 498 -9.93 -28.55 14.76
C GLY A 498 -10.16 -29.35 13.48
N LEU A 499 -11.38 -29.27 12.97
CA LEU A 499 -11.83 -29.95 11.76
C LEU A 499 -11.31 -29.19 10.53
N VAL A 500 -10.33 -29.73 9.81
CA VAL A 500 -9.70 -29.02 8.67
C VAL A 500 -10.62 -29.03 7.42
N PRO A 501 -10.36 -28.18 6.40
CA PRO A 501 -11.19 -28.13 5.19
C PRO A 501 -11.40 -29.50 4.52
N GLY A 502 -12.67 -29.86 4.29
CA GLY A 502 -13.06 -31.13 3.67
C GLY A 502 -13.01 -32.36 4.58
N GLU A 503 -12.60 -32.20 5.85
CA GLU A 503 -12.58 -33.31 6.81
C GLU A 503 -13.99 -33.72 7.22
N GLU A 504 -14.20 -35.03 7.35
CA GLU A 504 -15.45 -35.64 7.77
C GLU A 504 -15.25 -36.44 9.05
N VAL A 505 -16.11 -36.19 10.03
CA VAL A 505 -16.14 -36.87 11.32
C VAL A 505 -17.46 -37.60 11.48
N VAL A 506 -17.38 -38.87 11.87
CA VAL A 506 -18.55 -39.71 12.16
C VAL A 506 -18.59 -40.02 13.65
N LEU A 507 -19.68 -39.64 14.32
CA LEU A 507 -19.92 -39.93 15.72
C LEU A 507 -21.14 -40.83 15.86
N GLU A 508 -20.97 -41.94 16.58
CA GLU A 508 -22.08 -42.83 16.94
C GLU A 508 -22.42 -42.69 18.42
N MET A 509 -23.72 -42.61 18.71
CA MET A 509 -24.25 -42.59 20.07
C MET A 509 -25.37 -43.61 20.20
N GLU A 510 -25.38 -44.36 21.29
CA GLU A 510 -26.50 -45.22 21.65
C GLU A 510 -27.32 -44.58 22.76
N LYS A 511 -28.65 -44.52 22.58
CA LYS A 511 -29.57 -44.00 23.58
C LYS A 511 -30.73 -44.96 23.82
N VAL A 512 -30.98 -45.28 25.08
CA VAL A 512 -32.14 -46.07 25.50
C VAL A 512 -33.31 -45.15 25.83
N LEU A 513 -34.49 -45.42 25.26
CA LEU A 513 -35.72 -44.69 25.59
C LEU A 513 -36.23 -45.07 26.98
N LEU A 514 -36.97 -44.15 27.62
CA LEU A 514 -37.61 -44.44 28.91
C LEU A 514 -38.53 -45.68 28.84
N PRO A 515 -38.49 -46.59 29.85
CA PRO A 515 -39.41 -47.72 29.95
C PRO A 515 -40.85 -47.24 30.22
N SER A 516 -41.63 -47.18 29.14
CA SER A 516 -43.08 -47.36 28.99
C SER A 516 -44.10 -46.65 29.89
N TYR A 517 -43.76 -45.66 30.72
CA TYR A 517 -44.80 -44.87 31.42
C TYR A 517 -45.07 -43.48 30.82
N ASP A 518 -44.09 -42.87 30.14
CA ASP A 518 -44.23 -41.49 29.61
C ASP A 518 -44.31 -41.38 28.09
N VAL A 519 -43.84 -42.40 27.34
CA VAL A 519 -43.95 -42.41 25.87
C VAL A 519 -45.26 -43.06 25.45
N ARG A 520 -46.18 -42.29 24.87
CA ARG A 520 -47.44 -42.83 24.34
C ARG A 520 -47.13 -43.87 23.26
N ALA A 521 -47.66 -45.08 23.42
CA ALA A 521 -47.67 -46.11 22.39
C ALA A 521 -48.22 -45.54 21.05
N GLY A 522 -47.42 -45.58 19.98
CA GLY A 522 -47.74 -44.95 18.69
C GLY A 522 -47.21 -43.51 18.52
N ALA A 523 -46.42 -42.99 19.46
CA ALA A 523 -45.78 -41.68 19.33
C ALA A 523 -44.64 -41.70 18.29
N VAL A 524 -44.45 -40.54 17.66
CA VAL A 524 -43.25 -40.21 16.89
C VAL A 524 -42.37 -39.34 17.77
N LEU A 525 -41.17 -39.82 18.06
CA LEU A 525 -40.16 -39.07 18.80
C LEU A 525 -39.25 -38.35 17.81
N THR A 526 -39.06 -37.04 17.98
CA THR A 526 -38.09 -36.27 17.20
C THR A 526 -36.96 -35.86 18.11
N ASN A 527 -35.74 -36.19 17.72
CA ASN A 527 -34.54 -35.78 18.41
C ASN A 527 -33.80 -34.75 17.55
N ARG A 528 -33.72 -33.52 18.05
CA ARG A 528 -33.13 -32.35 17.42
C ARG A 528 -31.78 -32.06 18.06
N THR A 529 -30.71 -32.09 17.29
CA THR A 529 -29.35 -31.82 17.76
C THR A 529 -28.80 -30.59 17.05
N THR A 530 -28.26 -29.65 17.81
CA THR A 530 -27.58 -28.46 17.28
C THR A 530 -26.09 -28.56 17.61
N PHE A 531 -25.24 -28.56 16.59
CA PHE A 531 -23.79 -28.45 16.73
C PHE A 531 -23.37 -27.00 16.48
N THR A 532 -22.40 -26.52 17.26
CA THR A 532 -21.79 -25.21 17.10
C THR A 532 -20.29 -25.37 16.97
N PHE A 533 -19.75 -24.81 15.89
CA PHE A 533 -18.32 -24.67 15.63
C PHE A 533 -17.95 -23.18 15.55
N GLU A 534 -16.66 -22.89 15.72
CA GLU A 534 -16.11 -21.55 15.60
C GLU A 534 -14.79 -21.55 14.80
N VAL A 535 -14.54 -20.49 14.05
CA VAL A 535 -13.20 -20.26 13.44
C VAL A 535 -12.32 -19.50 14.44
N ASN A 536 -12.92 -18.51 15.10
CA ASN A 536 -12.36 -17.73 16.18
C ASN A 536 -13.49 -17.32 17.15
N ARG A 537 -13.17 -16.63 18.24
CA ARG A 537 -14.15 -16.27 19.28
C ARG A 537 -15.32 -15.41 18.80
N GLU A 538 -15.17 -14.76 17.65
CA GLU A 538 -16.13 -13.80 17.10
C GLU A 538 -16.95 -14.41 15.95
N ALA A 539 -16.59 -15.60 15.48
CA ALA A 539 -17.17 -16.25 14.32
C ALA A 539 -17.64 -17.67 14.65
N ARG A 540 -18.97 -17.84 14.78
CA ARG A 540 -19.61 -19.11 15.10
C ARG A 540 -20.63 -19.52 14.06
N VAL A 541 -20.52 -20.76 13.60
CA VAL A 541 -21.51 -21.40 12.75
C VAL A 541 -22.22 -22.51 13.53
N SER A 542 -23.54 -22.55 13.44
CA SER A 542 -24.36 -23.60 14.03
C SER A 542 -25.23 -24.30 12.99
N ARG A 543 -25.41 -25.61 13.15
CA ARG A 543 -26.29 -26.42 12.29
C ARG A 543 -27.13 -27.33 13.16
N THR A 544 -28.41 -27.42 12.80
CA THR A 544 -29.39 -28.23 13.52
C THR A 544 -29.87 -29.36 12.62
N VAL A 545 -29.90 -30.56 13.17
CA VAL A 545 -30.35 -31.78 12.50
C VAL A 545 -31.37 -32.51 13.34
N GLU A 546 -32.33 -33.14 12.69
CA GLU A 546 -33.40 -33.90 13.34
C GLU A 546 -33.41 -35.34 12.84
N ALA A 547 -33.77 -36.26 13.74
CA ALA A 547 -34.06 -37.64 13.37
C ALA A 547 -35.31 -38.10 14.13
N THR A 548 -36.18 -38.84 13.45
CA THR A 548 -37.44 -39.34 14.00
C THR A 548 -37.38 -40.84 14.27
N VAL A 549 -38.05 -41.27 15.34
CA VAL A 549 -38.19 -42.69 15.69
C VAL A 549 -39.63 -42.97 16.10
N HIS A 550 -40.18 -44.07 15.59
CA HIS A 550 -41.54 -44.53 15.88
C HIS A 550 -41.56 -45.50 17.06
N VAL A 551 -42.49 -45.31 17.99
CA VAL A 551 -42.65 -46.20 19.15
C VAL A 551 -43.80 -47.18 18.93
N LYS A 552 -43.49 -48.47 18.89
CA LYS A 552 -44.49 -49.54 18.77
C LYS A 552 -45.42 -49.57 19.98
N GLN A 553 -46.67 -49.89 19.71
CA GLN A 553 -47.63 -50.18 20.79
C GLN A 553 -47.24 -51.51 21.44
N SER A 554 -47.12 -51.51 22.77
CA SER A 554 -47.05 -52.75 23.54
C SER A 554 -48.39 -53.47 23.41
N ILE A 555 -48.41 -54.61 22.71
CA ILE A 555 -49.56 -55.53 22.72
C ILE A 555 -49.62 -56.10 24.15
N PRO A 556 -50.75 -55.96 24.88
CA PRO A 556 -50.89 -56.63 26.17
C PRO A 556 -50.75 -58.13 25.95
N GLU A 557 -49.86 -58.80 26.69
CA GLU A 557 -49.89 -60.26 26.74
C GLU A 557 -51.30 -60.67 27.18
N PRO A 558 -52.00 -61.56 26.44
CA PRO A 558 -53.29 -62.04 26.89
C PRO A 558 -53.04 -62.74 28.23
N GLY A 559 -53.54 -62.14 29.30
CA GLY A 559 -53.50 -62.76 30.61
C GLY A 559 -54.12 -64.14 30.50
N ASN A 560 -53.45 -65.14 31.09
CA ASN A 560 -54.06 -66.43 31.37
C ASN A 560 -55.18 -66.21 32.41
N ASP A 561 -56.32 -65.69 31.98
CA ASP A 561 -57.58 -65.78 32.73
C ASP A 561 -58.43 -66.81 31.99
N ASP A 562 -58.43 -68.03 32.53
CA ASP A 562 -59.42 -69.05 32.20
C ASP A 562 -60.81 -68.45 32.44
N ARG A 563 -61.47 -67.98 31.38
CA ARG A 563 -62.92 -67.81 31.35
C ARG A 563 -63.44 -67.75 29.92
N ASP A 564 -64.05 -68.87 29.53
CA ASP A 564 -64.99 -68.99 28.42
C ASP A 564 -66.04 -67.86 28.47
N ASP A 565 -66.15 -67.09 27.38
CA ASP A 565 -67.35 -67.02 26.55
C ASP A 565 -67.47 -65.69 25.76
N GLN A 566 -67.68 -65.88 24.46
CA GLN A 566 -68.27 -64.98 23.44
C GLN A 566 -67.40 -63.97 22.68
N GLU A 567 -67.32 -64.28 21.38
CA GLU A 567 -66.83 -63.49 20.26
C GLU A 567 -67.39 -62.07 20.20
N GLU A 568 -66.52 -61.08 20.09
CA GLU A 568 -66.82 -59.84 19.37
C GLU A 568 -65.60 -59.43 18.55
N SER A 569 -65.59 -59.85 17.27
CA SER A 569 -64.57 -59.48 16.30
C SER A 569 -64.71 -57.99 15.95
N VAL A 570 -63.83 -57.14 16.47
CA VAL A 570 -63.72 -55.74 16.04
C VAL A 570 -62.89 -55.68 14.76
N TYR A 571 -63.56 -55.30 13.67
CA TYR A 571 -62.99 -55.01 12.36
C TYR A 571 -62.04 -53.81 12.43
N VAL A 572 -60.77 -53.99 12.01
CA VAL A 572 -59.80 -52.91 11.77
C VAL A 572 -59.78 -52.64 10.26
N PRO A 573 -60.13 -51.43 9.77
CA PRO A 573 -60.00 -51.13 8.34
C PRO A 573 -58.53 -50.94 7.96
N GLU A 574 -58.14 -51.48 6.80
CA GLU A 574 -56.82 -51.24 6.19
C GLU A 574 -56.62 -49.74 5.89
N PRO A 575 -55.38 -49.20 6.03
CA PRO A 575 -55.11 -47.80 5.74
C PRO A 575 -55.22 -47.52 4.24
N THR A 576 -56.08 -46.57 3.90
CA THR A 576 -56.20 -45.99 2.56
C THR A 576 -54.94 -45.22 2.19
N THR A 577 -54.33 -45.58 1.06
CA THR A 577 -53.27 -44.83 0.37
C THR A 577 -53.67 -43.37 0.10
N PRO A 578 -52.74 -42.39 0.21
CA PRO A 578 -53.02 -41.01 -0.18
C PRO A 578 -53.13 -40.88 -1.70
N VAL A 579 -54.07 -40.05 -2.13
CA VAL A 579 -54.35 -39.71 -3.54
C VAL A 579 -53.45 -38.54 -3.95
N THR A 580 -52.61 -38.73 -4.96
CA THR A 580 -51.92 -37.64 -5.69
C THR A 580 -52.88 -37.01 -6.71
N PRO A 581 -52.97 -35.68 -6.90
CA PRO A 581 -53.77 -35.10 -7.96
C PRO A 581 -53.08 -35.21 -9.33
N ASN A 582 -53.92 -35.41 -10.35
CA ASN A 582 -53.65 -35.65 -11.77
C ASN A 582 -52.54 -34.80 -12.42
N GLN A 583 -51.72 -35.45 -13.24
CA GLN A 583 -50.96 -34.85 -14.33
C GLN A 583 -51.53 -35.40 -15.65
N GLU A 584 -51.99 -34.50 -16.52
CA GLU A 584 -52.40 -34.82 -17.89
C GLU A 584 -51.17 -35.17 -18.76
N THR A 585 -51.29 -36.32 -19.45
CA THR A 585 -50.74 -36.75 -20.76
C THR A 585 -50.29 -35.62 -21.71
N LEU A 586 -49.23 -35.64 -22.55
CA LEU A 586 -48.42 -36.60 -23.35
C LEU A 586 -47.28 -35.78 -24.07
N PRO A 587 -46.42 -36.29 -24.99
CA PRO A 587 -45.67 -37.55 -25.13
C PRO A 587 -44.15 -37.36 -25.37
N MET A 588 -43.43 -38.50 -25.45
CA MET A 588 -42.01 -38.68 -25.78
C MET A 588 -41.52 -37.99 -27.06
N THR A 589 -40.22 -37.67 -27.13
CA THR A 589 -39.21 -38.30 -28.03
C THR A 589 -37.82 -37.69 -27.82
N GLY A 590 -36.76 -38.52 -27.83
CA GLY A 590 -35.37 -38.02 -27.81
C GLY A 590 -34.32 -38.99 -27.27
N THR A 591 -34.11 -40.10 -27.96
CA THR A 591 -33.00 -41.04 -27.78
C THR A 591 -31.62 -40.38 -27.98
N THR A 592 -30.58 -40.74 -27.20
CA THR A 592 -29.42 -41.54 -27.68
C THR A 592 -28.28 -41.72 -26.64
N LYS A 593 -27.80 -42.97 -26.61
CA LYS A 593 -26.40 -43.44 -26.47
C LYS A 593 -25.63 -43.30 -25.14
N THR A 594 -25.60 -44.46 -24.48
CA THR A 594 -24.48 -45.12 -23.82
C THR A 594 -23.13 -45.10 -24.56
N TRP A 595 -22.08 -45.40 -23.77
CA TRP A 595 -20.70 -45.89 -23.99
C TRP A 595 -19.68 -44.90 -23.40
N GLY A 596 -18.74 -45.24 -22.51
CA GLY A 596 -18.41 -46.50 -21.85
C GLY A 596 -17.41 -46.23 -20.72
N THR A 597 -17.63 -46.89 -19.58
CA THR A 597 -16.58 -47.25 -18.63
C THR A 597 -15.58 -48.18 -19.31
N VAL A 598 -14.30 -47.80 -19.37
CA VAL A 598 -13.08 -48.62 -19.19
C VAL A 598 -11.92 -47.72 -19.63
N PHE A 599 -11.17 -47.15 -18.68
CA PHE A 599 -9.71 -47.01 -18.69
C PHE A 599 -9.29 -46.16 -17.48
N GLY A 600 -8.85 -46.84 -16.42
CA GLY A 600 -8.37 -46.17 -15.19
C GLY A 600 -8.10 -47.10 -14.01
N LEU A 601 -8.12 -48.42 -14.23
CA LEU A 601 -8.01 -49.44 -13.17
C LEU A 601 -6.78 -50.34 -13.37
N VAL A 602 -5.69 -49.82 -13.97
CA VAL A 602 -4.46 -50.59 -14.23
C VAL A 602 -3.16 -49.93 -13.71
N LEU A 603 -3.20 -48.75 -13.07
CA LEU A 603 -1.98 -48.08 -12.56
C LEU A 603 -1.97 -47.76 -11.05
N ILE A 604 -2.62 -48.58 -10.21
CA ILE A 604 -2.48 -48.48 -8.73
C ILE A 604 -2.01 -49.79 -8.08
N VAL A 605 -1.79 -50.86 -8.85
CA VAL A 605 -1.33 -52.16 -8.31
C VAL A 605 0.21 -52.33 -8.37
N LEU A 606 0.96 -51.37 -8.91
CA LEU A 606 2.44 -51.42 -8.98
C LEU A 606 3.18 -50.40 -8.09
N GLY A 607 2.47 -49.52 -7.35
CA GLY A 607 3.08 -48.55 -6.43
C GLY A 607 3.22 -49.01 -4.97
N LEU A 608 2.52 -50.09 -4.58
CA LEU A 608 2.42 -50.55 -3.19
C LEU A 608 3.33 -51.74 -2.83
N LEU A 609 4.43 -51.93 -3.56
CA LEU A 609 5.40 -52.99 -3.31
C LEU A 609 6.85 -52.51 -3.10
N PHE A 610 7.05 -51.25 -2.67
CA PHE A 610 8.40 -50.77 -2.32
C PHE A 610 8.55 -50.05 -0.96
N LEU A 611 7.56 -50.09 -0.06
CA LEU A 611 7.67 -49.45 1.26
C LEU A 611 7.46 -50.37 2.46
N THR A 612 7.73 -51.66 2.31
CA THR A 612 7.73 -52.62 3.42
C THR A 612 9.00 -53.48 3.45
N HIS A 613 10.18 -52.86 3.54
CA HIS A 613 11.31 -53.55 4.17
C HIS A 613 12.42 -52.61 4.69
N ARG A 614 12.32 -52.21 5.97
CA ARG A 614 13.38 -52.41 7.01
C ARG A 614 13.09 -51.58 8.26
N ARG A 615 12.66 -52.26 9.32
CA ARG A 615 13.04 -51.92 10.70
C ARG A 615 14.37 -52.65 11.01
N ARG A 616 15.37 -51.97 11.55
CA ARG A 616 15.73 -52.05 12.98
C ARG A 616 17.02 -51.28 13.33
N PRO A 617 17.15 -50.85 14.60
CA PRO A 617 18.16 -49.91 15.08
C PRO A 617 19.46 -50.60 15.53
N SER A 618 20.57 -49.84 15.59
CA SER A 618 21.79 -50.25 16.28
C SER A 618 22.27 -49.15 17.24
N THR A 619 22.50 -49.56 18.47
CA THR A 619 23.04 -48.84 19.62
C THR A 619 24.57 -48.78 19.64
N LYS A 620 25.10 -47.72 20.30
CA LYS A 620 26.48 -47.51 20.85
C LYS A 620 27.59 -47.24 19.80
N ALA A 621 28.58 -46.38 20.04
CA ALA A 621 29.05 -45.67 21.23
C ALA A 621 29.50 -44.24 20.88
#